data_AF-A0A974U6P0-F1
#
_entry.id   AF-A0A974U6P0-F1
#
_cell.length_a   1.000
_cell.length_b   1.000
_cell.length_c   1.000
_cell.angle_alpha   90.00
_cell.angle_beta   90.00
_cell.angle_gamma   90.00
#
_symmetry.space_group_name_H-M   'P 1'
#
loop_
_entity.id
_entity.type
_entity.pdbx_description
1 polymer ?
#
loop_
_entity_poly.entity_id
_entity_poly.type
_entity_poly.pdbx_seq_one_letter_code
_entity_poly.pdbx_strand_id
1 'polypeptide(L)'
;MKKMKKLKRSIHFLLVSLTCSSFLLTFQACSTDDDIEATTEEFDDSNFETIDWTTTTHSSEVDPNMDEVFDNNTVKKLEIVITESRWQSMLDNMTETYGAFGVGVNSESADTEEGSIFVPSEVFYNGLEWYRVGVSFNGNSSLQSSWQNGILKLSFKLDFDFFGEEYPQIDKQRFYGFKNLNLKNNFDNKSILQENGNTDTYSNSVHVAFYKVYIDHGDGAEYFGLYTLVQELDENV
;
A
#
# COMPACT_ATOMS: atom_id res chain seq x y z
N MET A 1 56.44 27.51 -34.83
CA MET A 1 57.29 26.52 -35.53
C MET A 1 57.99 25.67 -34.49
N LYS A 2 57.83 24.35 -34.63
CA LYS A 2 58.29 23.22 -33.81
C LYS A 2 59.78 23.33 -33.38
N LYS A 3 60.07 23.14 -32.09
CA LYS A 3 61.15 22.23 -31.61
C LYS A 3 61.22 22.09 -30.09
N MET A 4 61.16 20.83 -29.68
CA MET A 4 61.38 20.26 -28.35
C MET A 4 62.84 20.44 -27.87
N LYS A 5 63.06 20.44 -26.54
CA LYS A 5 63.90 19.47 -25.80
C LYS A 5 64.42 20.05 -24.47
N LYS A 6 64.14 19.34 -23.37
CA LYS A 6 65.01 19.00 -22.22
C LYS A 6 64.07 18.43 -21.14
N LEU A 7 63.82 17.11 -21.08
CA LEU A 7 64.68 16.07 -20.51
C LEU A 7 65.20 16.41 -19.09
N LYS A 8 64.52 15.92 -18.05
CA LYS A 8 65.13 15.25 -16.88
C LYS A 8 64.07 14.74 -15.88
N ARG A 9 64.23 13.45 -15.51
CA ARG A 9 63.93 12.83 -14.20
C ARG A 9 62.43 12.55 -13.96
N SER A 10 61.96 11.32 -13.73
CA SER A 10 62.51 10.28 -12.88
C SER A 10 62.18 8.88 -13.42
N ILE A 11 63.17 8.00 -13.32
CA ILE A 11 63.11 6.58 -13.63
C ILE A 11 62.68 5.86 -12.36
N HIS A 12 61.55 5.16 -12.39
CA HIS A 12 61.33 3.97 -11.57
C HIS A 12 60.58 2.95 -12.42
N PHE A 13 61.32 1.93 -12.89
CA PHE A 13 60.93 0.53 -13.08
C PHE A 13 59.42 0.29 -13.33
N LEU A 14 58.92 0.10 -14.56
CA LEU A 14 59.08 -1.07 -15.46
C LEU A 14 58.99 -2.43 -14.76
N LEU A 15 58.02 -3.25 -15.24
CA LEU A 15 57.94 -4.73 -15.24
C LEU A 15 57.45 -5.35 -13.90
N VAL A 16 56.38 -6.16 -13.79
CA VAL A 16 56.00 -7.36 -14.58
C VAL A 16 54.56 -7.85 -14.22
N SER A 17 53.84 -8.36 -15.24
CA SER A 17 52.73 -9.36 -15.32
C SER A 17 51.49 -9.23 -14.41
N LEU A 18 50.25 -9.14 -14.90
CA LEU A 18 49.53 -10.05 -15.83
C LEU A 18 49.54 -11.53 -15.41
N THR A 19 48.61 -11.94 -14.55
CA THR A 19 47.99 -13.28 -14.62
C THR A 19 46.53 -13.24 -14.19
N CYS A 20 45.68 -13.46 -15.19
CA CYS A 20 44.32 -13.96 -15.11
C CYS A 20 44.31 -15.34 -14.41
N SER A 21 43.41 -15.57 -13.44
CA SER A 21 43.02 -16.91 -13.05
C SER A 21 41.66 -16.90 -12.34
N SER A 22 40.64 -17.23 -13.13
CA SER A 22 39.51 -18.12 -12.79
C SER A 22 39.09 -18.20 -11.32
N PHE A 23 38.11 -17.38 -10.91
CA PHE A 23 37.33 -17.69 -9.72
C PHE A 23 36.22 -18.67 -10.12
N LEU A 24 36.28 -19.88 -9.60
CA LEU A 24 35.29 -20.94 -9.83
C LEU A 24 33.92 -20.51 -9.31
N LEU A 25 32.90 -20.65 -10.16
CA LEU A 25 31.49 -20.69 -9.77
C LEU A 25 31.24 -22.00 -9.01
N THR A 26 31.04 -21.92 -7.71
CA THR A 26 30.37 -22.98 -6.95
C THR A 26 28.87 -22.80 -7.08
N PHE A 27 28.24 -23.61 -7.93
CA PHE A 27 26.80 -23.86 -7.87
C PHE A 27 26.52 -24.60 -6.56
N GLN A 28 26.02 -23.87 -5.56
CA GLN A 28 25.33 -24.49 -4.44
C GLN A 28 23.89 -24.73 -4.89
N ALA A 29 23.50 -25.99 -4.93
CA ALA A 29 22.17 -26.43 -5.31
C ALA A 29 21.13 -25.88 -4.32
N CYS A 30 20.08 -25.29 -4.89
CA CYS A 30 18.89 -24.82 -4.21
C CYS A 30 18.08 -26.01 -3.67
N SER A 31 17.77 -25.98 -2.38
CA SER A 31 16.75 -26.77 -1.71
C SER A 31 16.50 -26.11 -0.36
N THR A 32 15.79 -24.98 -0.39
CA THR A 32 15.13 -24.48 0.81
C THR A 32 13.84 -23.86 0.31
N ASP A 33 12.74 -24.37 0.86
CA ASP A 33 11.40 -23.88 0.64
C ASP A 33 11.39 -22.36 0.83
N ASP A 34 10.93 -21.64 -0.20
CA ASP A 34 10.68 -20.20 -0.14
C ASP A 34 9.45 -19.97 0.75
N ASP A 35 9.67 -19.96 2.06
CA ASP A 35 8.81 -19.20 2.96
C ASP A 35 9.14 -17.73 2.72
N ILE A 36 8.20 -17.02 2.09
CA ILE A 36 8.26 -15.57 1.87
C ILE A 36 8.27 -14.90 3.26
N GLU A 37 9.45 -14.57 3.77
CA GLU A 37 9.59 -13.58 4.84
C GLU A 37 9.24 -12.22 4.23
N ALA A 38 8.02 -11.76 4.50
CA ALA A 38 7.68 -10.35 4.37
C ALA A 38 8.70 -9.56 5.20
N THR A 39 9.43 -8.66 4.55
CA THR A 39 10.39 -7.78 5.23
C THR A 39 9.63 -6.89 6.20
N THR A 40 9.52 -7.32 7.46
CA THR A 40 8.98 -6.53 8.56
C THR A 40 10.01 -5.47 8.92
N GLU A 41 9.85 -4.27 8.39
CA GLU A 41 10.54 -3.12 8.98
C GLU A 41 10.01 -2.97 10.42
N GLU A 42 10.87 -3.15 11.42
CA GLU A 42 10.50 -2.89 12.82
C GLU A 42 10.13 -1.41 12.97
N PHE A 43 8.84 -1.15 13.18
CA PHE A 43 8.35 0.19 13.45
C PHE A 43 8.59 0.55 14.93
N ASP A 44 9.30 1.64 15.20
CA ASP A 44 9.58 2.14 16.55
C ASP A 44 8.40 2.97 17.12
N ASP A 45 7.18 2.41 17.07
CA ASP A 45 5.96 3.08 17.54
C ASP A 45 4.96 2.15 18.25
N SER A 46 5.47 1.09 18.89
CA SER A 46 4.72 0.07 19.62
C SER A 46 4.06 0.54 20.92
N ASN A 47 4.45 1.71 21.44
CA ASN A 47 3.92 2.25 22.69
C ASN A 47 2.75 3.22 22.43
N PHE A 48 1.53 2.70 22.55
CA PHE A 48 0.28 3.47 22.43
C PHE A 48 -0.85 2.84 23.28
N GLU A 49 -1.92 3.62 23.50
CA GLU A 49 -3.12 3.20 24.21
C GLU A 49 -4.33 3.19 23.27
N THR A 50 -5.23 2.22 23.43
CA THR A 50 -6.42 2.04 22.59
C THR A 50 -7.67 2.60 23.27
N ILE A 51 -7.68 3.91 23.51
CA ILE A 51 -8.72 4.57 24.32
C ILE A 51 -10.14 4.52 23.72
N ASP A 52 -10.24 4.44 22.39
CA ASP A 52 -11.52 4.39 21.67
C ASP A 52 -12.04 2.96 21.47
N TRP A 53 -11.26 1.97 21.91
CA TRP A 53 -11.61 0.56 21.72
C TRP A 53 -12.88 0.19 22.46
N THR A 54 -13.87 -0.32 21.71
CA THR A 54 -15.07 -0.93 22.28
C THR A 54 -15.43 -2.20 21.53
N THR A 55 -16.09 -3.14 22.21
CA THR A 55 -16.52 -4.42 21.63
C THR A 55 -17.37 -4.22 20.36
N THR A 56 -18.22 -3.20 20.30
CA THR A 56 -19.10 -2.95 19.15
C THR A 56 -18.37 -2.40 17.91
N THR A 57 -17.25 -1.72 18.10
CA THR A 57 -16.60 -0.96 17.00
C THR A 57 -15.27 -1.57 16.57
N HIS A 58 -14.51 -2.14 17.50
CA HIS A 58 -13.14 -2.60 17.26
C HIS A 58 -12.98 -4.12 17.38
N SER A 59 -13.85 -4.81 18.10
CA SER A 59 -13.67 -6.25 18.34
C SER A 59 -14.17 -7.11 17.19
N SER A 60 -13.55 -8.28 17.02
CA SER A 60 -14.05 -9.38 16.17
C SER A 60 -15.18 -10.19 16.81
N GLU A 61 -15.62 -9.85 18.02
CA GLU A 61 -16.66 -10.59 18.78
C GLU A 61 -18.09 -10.22 18.39
N VAL A 62 -18.28 -9.32 17.43
CA VAL A 62 -19.58 -8.85 16.97
C VAL A 62 -19.73 -9.06 15.48
N ASP A 63 -20.98 -9.26 15.05
CA ASP A 63 -21.30 -9.34 13.62
C ASP A 63 -21.01 -8.01 12.92
N PRO A 64 -20.59 -8.02 11.63
CA PRO A 64 -20.34 -6.81 10.89
C PRO A 64 -21.58 -5.90 10.81
N ASN A 65 -21.41 -4.63 11.19
CA ASN A 65 -22.50 -3.66 11.19
C ASN A 65 -22.68 -3.06 9.79
N MET A 66 -23.41 -3.78 8.93
CA MET A 66 -23.69 -3.38 7.54
C MET A 66 -24.38 -2.01 7.46
N ASP A 67 -25.35 -1.75 8.33
CA ASP A 67 -26.13 -0.51 8.31
C ASP A 67 -25.26 0.71 8.65
N GLU A 68 -24.30 0.55 9.57
CA GLU A 68 -23.38 1.63 9.92
C GLU A 68 -22.34 1.84 8.82
N VAL A 69 -21.73 0.79 8.27
CA VAL A 69 -20.61 0.97 7.33
C VAL A 69 -21.09 1.27 5.90
N PHE A 70 -22.22 0.69 5.50
CA PHE A 70 -22.73 0.74 4.12
C PHE A 70 -24.06 1.51 3.98
N ASP A 71 -24.29 2.53 4.81
CA ASP A 71 -25.41 3.46 4.60
C ASP A 71 -25.22 4.28 3.32
N ASN A 72 -26.16 4.12 2.37
CA ASN A 72 -26.17 4.82 1.09
C ASN A 72 -26.95 6.14 1.10
N ASN A 73 -27.53 6.53 2.25
CA ASN A 73 -28.26 7.80 2.38
C ASN A 73 -27.37 8.97 2.80
N THR A 74 -26.18 8.69 3.32
CA THR A 74 -25.26 9.70 3.82
C THR A 74 -23.86 9.50 3.25
N VAL A 75 -23.19 10.61 2.92
CA VAL A 75 -21.76 10.56 2.54
C VAL A 75 -20.94 10.73 3.80
N LYS A 76 -20.27 9.65 4.20
CA LYS A 76 -19.46 9.57 5.42
C LYS A 76 -18.08 10.18 5.23
N LYS A 77 -17.38 10.47 6.33
CA LYS A 77 -15.99 10.99 6.32
C LYS A 77 -15.07 9.91 6.87
N LEU A 78 -13.97 9.66 6.17
CA LEU A 78 -12.86 8.84 6.64
C LEU A 78 -11.59 9.68 6.58
N GLU A 79 -10.78 9.64 7.63
CA GLU A 79 -9.47 10.28 7.67
C GLU A 79 -8.42 9.21 7.88
N ILE A 80 -7.37 9.22 7.08
CA ILE A 80 -6.27 8.27 7.19
C ILE A 80 -5.01 9.08 7.44
N VAL A 81 -4.30 8.77 8.50
CA VAL A 81 -3.06 9.42 8.89
C VAL A 81 -1.92 8.43 8.65
N ILE A 82 -1.01 8.81 7.77
CA ILE A 82 0.17 8.07 7.37
C ILE A 82 1.36 8.98 7.65
N THR A 83 2.39 8.50 8.34
CA THR A 83 3.59 9.34 8.54
C THR A 83 4.25 9.64 7.19
N GLU A 84 4.92 10.78 7.06
CA GLU A 84 5.65 11.17 5.83
C GLU A 84 6.60 10.06 5.33
N SER A 85 7.34 9.42 6.23
CA SER A 85 8.26 8.33 5.90
C SER A 85 7.54 7.11 5.31
N ARG A 86 6.47 6.64 5.96
CA ARG A 86 5.65 5.51 5.48
C ARG A 86 4.99 5.81 4.14
N TRP A 87 4.46 7.02 3.96
CA TRP A 87 3.91 7.45 2.69
C TRP A 87 4.95 7.43 1.58
N GLN A 88 6.16 7.93 1.86
CA GLN A 88 7.26 7.89 0.91
C GLN A 88 7.64 6.44 0.53
N SER A 89 7.70 5.52 1.50
CA SER A 89 7.95 4.10 1.21
C SER A 89 6.89 3.50 0.27
N MET A 90 5.62 3.87 0.44
CA MET A 90 4.55 3.43 -0.47
C MET A 90 4.76 3.99 -1.89
N LEU A 91 5.16 5.26 -2.02
CA LEU A 91 5.44 5.88 -3.32
C LEU A 91 6.69 5.30 -3.99
N ASP A 92 7.71 4.96 -3.21
CA ASP A 92 8.95 4.34 -3.71
C ASP A 92 8.65 2.95 -4.26
N ASN A 93 7.85 2.15 -3.55
CA ASN A 93 7.36 0.86 -4.02
C ASN A 93 6.54 0.97 -5.32
N MET A 94 5.67 1.98 -5.41
CA MET A 94 4.93 2.28 -6.65
C MET A 94 5.86 2.67 -7.80
N THR A 95 6.91 3.43 -7.51
CA THR A 95 7.90 3.86 -8.51
C THR A 95 8.75 2.70 -9.00
N GLU A 96 9.14 1.79 -8.11
CA GLU A 96 9.86 0.56 -8.43
C GLU A 96 9.01 -0.36 -9.31
N THR A 97 7.72 -0.48 -9.01
CA THR A 97 6.80 -1.38 -9.70
C THR A 97 6.30 -0.83 -11.05
N TYR A 98 5.90 0.44 -11.11
CA TYR A 98 5.22 1.04 -12.27
C TYR A 98 6.05 2.12 -12.99
N GLY A 99 7.23 2.45 -12.48
CA GLY A 99 8.07 3.54 -12.98
C GLY A 99 7.69 4.90 -12.42
N ALA A 100 8.35 5.95 -12.89
CA ALA A 100 8.16 7.31 -12.39
C ALA A 100 6.70 7.79 -12.53
N PHE A 101 6.20 8.44 -11.49
CA PHE A 101 4.86 9.04 -11.47
C PHE A 101 4.63 10.00 -12.64
N GLY A 102 3.48 9.89 -13.30
CA GLY A 102 3.12 10.74 -14.45
C GLY A 102 3.86 10.42 -15.75
N VAL A 103 4.62 9.32 -15.80
CA VAL A 103 5.33 8.89 -17.00
C VAL A 103 4.66 7.64 -17.56
N GLY A 104 3.91 7.81 -18.65
CA GLY A 104 3.40 6.71 -19.46
C GLY A 104 4.52 6.02 -20.23
N VAL A 105 5.24 5.12 -19.57
CA VAL A 105 6.13 4.17 -20.25
C VAL A 105 5.30 2.99 -20.75
N ASN A 106 5.59 2.50 -21.96
CA ASN A 106 5.12 1.20 -22.46
C ASN A 106 5.83 0.08 -21.65
N SER A 107 5.59 0.04 -20.35
CA SER A 107 5.97 -1.07 -19.51
C SER A 107 4.99 -2.20 -19.77
N GLU A 108 5.48 -3.42 -19.99
CA GLU A 108 4.62 -4.61 -19.98
C GLU A 108 3.77 -4.58 -18.69
N SER A 109 2.49 -4.94 -18.80
CA SER A 109 1.60 -5.04 -17.63
C SER A 109 2.28 -5.91 -16.57
N ALA A 110 2.75 -5.28 -15.51
CA ALA A 110 3.23 -5.98 -14.35
C ALA A 110 1.99 -6.56 -13.65
N ASP A 111 1.82 -7.87 -13.72
CA ASP A 111 0.76 -8.60 -12.99
C ASP A 111 1.15 -8.58 -11.51
N THR A 112 0.80 -7.51 -10.79
CA THR A 112 1.48 -7.12 -9.54
C THR A 112 0.50 -6.77 -8.43
N GLU A 113 -0.51 -7.62 -8.21
CA GLU A 113 -1.12 -7.68 -6.88
C GLU A 113 -0.09 -8.06 -5.80
N GLU A 114 0.98 -8.77 -6.17
CA GLU A 114 2.13 -9.13 -5.32
C GLU A 114 3.06 -7.95 -4.94
N GLY A 115 2.86 -6.75 -5.50
CA GLY A 115 3.86 -5.68 -5.41
C GLY A 115 3.65 -4.66 -4.30
N SER A 116 2.44 -4.52 -3.73
CA SER A 116 2.12 -3.38 -2.86
C SER A 116 2.42 -3.65 -1.39
N ILE A 117 3.07 -2.70 -0.73
CA ILE A 117 3.39 -2.80 0.71
C ILE A 117 2.23 -2.31 1.58
N PHE A 118 2.12 -2.86 2.80
CA PHE A 118 1.26 -2.34 3.85
C PHE A 118 2.08 -1.53 4.85
N VAL A 119 1.55 -0.38 5.27
CA VAL A 119 2.17 0.46 6.30
C VAL A 119 1.19 0.74 7.45
N PRO A 120 1.65 0.77 8.71
CA PRO A 120 0.78 1.07 9.84
C PRO A 120 0.32 2.52 9.78
N SER A 121 -0.99 2.72 9.84
CA SER A 121 -1.64 4.03 9.70
C SER A 121 -2.80 4.17 10.68
N GLU A 122 -3.16 5.40 11.01
CA GLU A 122 -4.31 5.64 11.88
C GLU A 122 -5.52 5.96 11.01
N VAL A 123 -6.67 5.35 11.31
CA VAL A 123 -7.92 5.60 10.58
C VAL A 123 -8.93 6.20 11.53
N PHE A 124 -9.43 7.39 11.21
CA PHE A 124 -10.46 8.06 12.00
C PHE A 124 -11.81 8.01 11.30
N TYR A 125 -12.82 7.60 12.06
CA TYR A 125 -14.20 7.58 11.62
C TYR A 125 -15.14 7.93 12.77
N ASN A 126 -16.07 8.86 12.53
CA ASN A 126 -17.02 9.34 13.55
C ASN A 126 -16.37 9.78 14.89
N GLY A 127 -15.13 10.27 14.83
CA GLY A 127 -14.39 10.72 16.02
C GLY A 127 -13.75 9.61 16.84
N LEU A 128 -13.77 8.36 16.35
CA LEU A 128 -13.04 7.24 16.91
C LEU A 128 -11.81 6.94 16.06
N GLU A 129 -10.75 6.48 16.71
CA GLU A 129 -9.50 6.04 16.10
C GLU A 129 -9.39 4.52 16.00
N TRP A 130 -9.07 4.03 14.81
CA TRP A 130 -8.54 2.68 14.59
C TRP A 130 -7.03 2.77 14.42
N TYR A 131 -6.33 2.00 15.24
CA TYR A 131 -4.90 2.15 15.45
C TYR A 131 -4.13 1.20 14.54
N ARG A 132 -3.02 1.66 13.98
CA ARG A 132 -2.05 0.87 13.20
C ARG A 132 -2.72 -0.03 12.16
N VAL A 133 -3.76 0.48 11.51
CA VAL A 133 -4.42 -0.18 10.38
C VAL A 133 -3.42 -0.37 9.27
N GLY A 134 -3.38 -1.57 8.69
CA GLY A 134 -2.62 -1.83 7.48
C GLY A 134 -3.22 -1.07 6.32
N VAL A 135 -2.50 -0.08 5.80
CA VAL A 135 -2.89 0.68 4.60
C VAL A 135 -1.94 0.37 3.46
N SER A 136 -2.50 0.05 2.31
CA SER A 136 -1.75 -0.25 1.09
C SER A 136 -2.42 0.40 -0.13
N PHE A 137 -1.65 0.68 -1.19
CA PHE A 137 -2.27 1.00 -2.48
C PHE A 137 -2.86 -0.27 -3.10
N ASN A 138 -4.03 -0.14 -3.73
CA ASN A 138 -4.71 -1.28 -4.34
C ASN A 138 -4.29 -1.43 -5.81
N GLY A 139 -3.38 -2.38 -6.07
CA GLY A 139 -2.64 -2.65 -7.32
C GLY A 139 -3.43 -3.13 -8.55
N ASN A 140 -4.65 -2.63 -8.79
CA ASN A 140 -5.39 -2.97 -10.01
C ASN A 140 -5.02 -2.08 -11.21
N SER A 141 -5.51 -2.42 -12.41
CA SER A 141 -5.22 -1.68 -13.65
C SER A 141 -5.59 -0.19 -13.60
N SER A 142 -6.61 0.19 -12.83
CA SER A 142 -6.98 1.59 -12.60
C SER A 142 -5.94 2.36 -11.77
N LEU A 143 -5.23 1.69 -10.86
CA LEU A 143 -4.11 2.27 -10.11
C LEU A 143 -2.94 2.60 -11.03
N GLN A 144 -2.47 1.62 -11.82
CA GLN A 144 -1.39 1.81 -12.79
C GLN A 144 -1.71 2.97 -13.74
N SER A 145 -2.95 2.99 -14.25
CA SER A 145 -3.42 4.06 -15.14
C SER A 145 -3.39 5.42 -14.44
N SER A 146 -3.88 5.52 -13.20
CA SER A 146 -3.86 6.79 -12.43
C SER A 146 -2.43 7.26 -12.18
N TRP A 147 -1.55 6.35 -11.78
CA TRP A 147 -0.14 6.62 -11.51
C TRP A 147 0.61 7.14 -12.75
N GLN A 148 0.50 6.44 -13.88
CA GLN A 148 1.14 6.83 -15.13
C GLN A 148 0.60 8.13 -15.72
N ASN A 149 -0.65 8.48 -15.41
CA ASN A 149 -1.26 9.76 -15.81
C ASN A 149 -1.00 10.90 -14.81
N GLY A 150 -0.27 10.65 -13.72
CA GLY A 150 0.08 11.69 -12.75
C GLY A 150 -1.10 12.08 -11.85
N ILE A 151 -1.98 11.12 -11.53
CA ILE A 151 -3.17 11.31 -10.70
C ILE A 151 -2.96 10.61 -9.36
N LEU A 152 -2.83 11.39 -8.28
CA LEU A 152 -2.60 10.88 -6.91
C LEU A 152 -3.86 10.39 -6.20
N LYS A 153 -5.03 10.50 -6.83
CA LYS A 153 -6.27 9.89 -6.32
C LYS A 153 -6.23 8.37 -6.56
N LEU A 154 -5.43 7.67 -5.77
CA LEU A 154 -5.18 6.24 -5.85
C LEU A 154 -6.20 5.46 -5.01
N SER A 155 -6.41 4.17 -5.33
CA SER A 155 -7.27 3.28 -4.53
C SER A 155 -6.48 2.70 -3.36
N PHE A 156 -7.14 2.44 -2.23
CA PHE A 156 -6.52 1.90 -1.02
C PHE A 156 -7.13 0.57 -0.60
N LYS A 157 -6.31 -0.31 -0.03
CA LYS A 157 -6.72 -1.45 0.80
C LYS A 157 -6.53 -1.07 2.26
N LEU A 158 -7.51 -1.41 3.09
CA LEU A 158 -7.46 -1.25 4.54
C LEU A 158 -7.65 -2.63 5.18
N ASP A 159 -6.65 -3.10 5.90
CA ASP A 159 -6.73 -4.30 6.73
C ASP A 159 -6.54 -3.90 8.19
N PHE A 160 -7.61 -4.02 8.97
CA PHE A 160 -7.66 -3.57 10.36
C PHE A 160 -6.91 -4.48 11.32
N ASP A 161 -6.51 -5.67 10.87
CA ASP A 161 -5.87 -6.73 11.66
C ASP A 161 -4.49 -7.11 11.11
N PHE A 162 -4.01 -6.42 10.06
CA PHE A 162 -2.76 -6.74 9.39
C PHE A 162 -1.58 -6.77 10.36
N PHE A 163 -1.52 -5.77 11.26
CA PHE A 163 -0.46 -5.64 12.26
C PHE A 163 -0.86 -6.13 13.65
N GLY A 164 -1.89 -6.99 13.76
CA GLY A 164 -2.39 -7.49 15.05
C GLY A 164 -1.36 -8.36 15.79
N GLU A 165 -0.47 -9.04 15.07
CA GLU A 165 0.60 -9.83 15.66
C GLU A 165 1.76 -8.95 16.18
N GLU A 166 2.12 -7.88 15.47
CA GLU A 166 3.16 -6.94 15.88
C GLU A 166 2.70 -6.00 17.00
N TYR A 167 1.42 -5.63 17.02
CA TYR A 167 0.81 -4.77 18.03
C TYR A 167 -0.30 -5.51 18.79
N PRO A 168 0.02 -6.26 19.86
CA PRO A 168 -0.96 -7.04 20.61
C PRO A 168 -2.13 -6.23 21.19
N GLN A 169 -1.97 -4.91 21.34
CA GLN A 169 -3.05 -4.01 21.79
C GLN A 169 -4.24 -3.95 20.82
N ILE A 170 -4.04 -4.34 19.56
CA ILE A 170 -5.05 -4.31 18.48
C ILE A 170 -5.28 -5.69 17.86
N ASP A 171 -4.92 -6.78 18.56
CA ASP A 171 -5.21 -8.13 18.08
C ASP A 171 -6.70 -8.27 17.71
N LYS A 172 -6.97 -8.71 16.48
CA LYS A 172 -8.31 -8.88 15.92
C LYS A 172 -9.13 -7.59 15.88
N GLN A 173 -8.46 -6.46 15.67
CA GLN A 173 -9.15 -5.21 15.41
C GLN A 173 -10.00 -5.30 14.14
N ARG A 174 -11.19 -4.72 14.20
CA ARG A 174 -12.19 -4.66 13.12
C ARG A 174 -12.71 -3.25 12.99
N PHE A 175 -13.13 -2.88 11.80
CA PHE A 175 -13.95 -1.69 11.59
C PHE A 175 -15.41 -2.08 11.67
N TYR A 176 -16.06 -1.91 12.82
CA TYR A 176 -17.45 -2.34 13.03
C TYR A 176 -17.71 -3.79 12.58
N GLY A 177 -16.80 -4.70 12.93
CA GLY A 177 -16.85 -6.12 12.55
C GLY A 177 -16.24 -6.47 11.17
N PHE A 178 -15.86 -5.49 10.35
CA PHE A 178 -15.16 -5.74 9.09
C PHE A 178 -13.63 -5.83 9.29
N LYS A 179 -13.01 -6.90 8.78
CA LYS A 179 -11.55 -7.06 8.79
C LYS A 179 -10.89 -6.25 7.67
N ASN A 180 -11.44 -6.35 6.46
CA ASN A 180 -10.87 -5.80 5.24
C ASN A 180 -11.88 -4.92 4.51
N LEU A 181 -11.41 -3.76 4.05
CA LEU A 181 -12.20 -2.81 3.28
C LEU A 181 -11.37 -2.22 2.14
N ASN A 182 -12.02 -1.92 1.02
CA ASN A 182 -11.36 -1.34 -0.15
C ASN A 182 -11.95 0.04 -0.47
N LEU A 183 -11.09 1.05 -0.59
CA LEU A 183 -11.46 2.38 -1.06
C LEU A 183 -11.11 2.53 -2.53
N LYS A 184 -12.13 2.45 -3.40
CA LYS A 184 -11.96 2.62 -4.84
C LYS A 184 -12.03 4.10 -5.22
N ASN A 185 -11.06 4.55 -6.03
CA ASN A 185 -10.90 5.94 -6.47
C ASN A 185 -11.94 6.43 -7.50
N ASN A 186 -12.80 5.54 -7.99
CA ASN A 186 -13.83 5.79 -9.00
C ASN A 186 -13.28 6.33 -10.33
N PHE A 187 -12.01 6.05 -10.66
CA PHE A 187 -11.34 6.59 -11.85
C PHE A 187 -11.99 6.13 -13.17
N ASP A 188 -12.31 4.84 -13.29
CA ASP A 188 -12.91 4.27 -14.52
C ASP A 188 -14.43 4.06 -14.44
N ASN A 189 -15.04 4.35 -13.29
CA ASN A 189 -16.40 3.90 -13.01
C ASN A 189 -17.47 4.93 -13.39
N LYS A 190 -17.91 4.90 -14.64
CA LYS A 190 -19.23 5.41 -15.05
C LYS A 190 -20.39 4.51 -14.56
N SER A 191 -20.08 3.32 -14.02
CA SER A 191 -21.01 2.20 -13.82
C SER A 191 -21.39 1.89 -12.36
N ILE A 192 -20.70 2.41 -11.33
CA ILE A 192 -21.07 2.14 -9.92
C ILE A 192 -22.50 2.64 -9.61
N LEU A 193 -22.96 3.71 -10.27
CA LEU A 193 -24.34 4.17 -10.16
C LEU A 193 -25.37 3.28 -10.87
N GLN A 194 -24.96 2.44 -11.83
CA GLN A 194 -25.83 1.46 -12.48
C GLN A 194 -25.93 0.14 -11.69
N GLU A 195 -24.88 -0.24 -10.96
CA GLU A 195 -24.87 -1.48 -10.16
C GLU A 195 -25.79 -1.38 -8.93
N ASN A 196 -25.94 -0.19 -8.35
CA ASN A 196 -26.95 0.08 -7.31
C ASN A 196 -28.37 0.36 -7.86
N GLY A 197 -28.56 0.39 -9.19
CA GLY A 197 -29.82 0.75 -9.85
C GLY A 197 -30.61 -0.42 -10.44
N ASN A 198 -30.00 -1.59 -10.60
CA ASN A 198 -30.64 -2.79 -11.15
C ASN A 198 -30.52 -3.95 -10.15
N THR A 199 -31.38 -3.96 -9.15
CA THR A 199 -31.73 -5.21 -8.46
C THR A 199 -32.49 -6.10 -9.43
N ASP A 200 -31.81 -7.03 -10.09
CA ASP A 200 -32.35 -8.37 -10.30
C ASP A 200 -31.33 -9.34 -10.89
N THR A 201 -31.23 -10.50 -10.24
CA THR A 201 -30.64 -11.77 -10.70
C THR A 201 -29.15 -11.97 -10.39
N TYR A 202 -28.88 -12.60 -9.23
CA TYR A 202 -27.64 -13.31 -8.87
C TYR A 202 -26.35 -12.45 -8.92
N SER A 203 -26.08 -11.67 -7.87
CA SER A 203 -24.73 -11.19 -7.58
C SER A 203 -24.42 -11.49 -6.12
N ASN A 204 -23.30 -12.14 -5.83
CA ASN A 204 -22.80 -12.29 -4.47
C ASN A 204 -22.68 -10.88 -3.88
N SER A 205 -23.48 -10.56 -2.86
CA SER A 205 -23.80 -9.20 -2.41
C SER A 205 -22.58 -8.43 -1.90
N VAL A 206 -21.81 -7.83 -2.79
CA VAL A 206 -20.77 -6.85 -2.44
C VAL A 206 -21.47 -5.57 -2.02
N HIS A 207 -21.32 -5.16 -0.76
CA HIS A 207 -21.86 -3.91 -0.25
C HIS A 207 -20.91 -2.75 -0.56
N VAL A 208 -21.50 -1.61 -0.94
CA VAL A 208 -20.77 -0.39 -1.26
C VAL A 208 -21.42 0.84 -0.62
N ALA A 209 -20.60 1.83 -0.27
CA ALA A 209 -21.05 3.14 0.21
C ALA A 209 -20.04 4.24 -0.14
N PHE A 210 -20.48 5.50 -0.09
CA PHE A 210 -19.65 6.65 -0.48
C PHE A 210 -19.01 7.36 0.71
N TYR A 211 -17.70 7.59 0.62
CA TYR A 211 -16.91 8.23 1.66
C TYR A 211 -16.10 9.40 1.08
N LYS A 212 -16.11 10.53 1.79
CA LYS A 212 -15.11 11.60 1.64
C LYS A 212 -13.85 11.16 2.36
N VAL A 213 -12.78 10.95 1.61
CA VAL A 213 -11.50 10.51 2.16
C VAL A 213 -10.58 11.70 2.31
N TYR A 214 -9.99 11.81 3.49
CA TYR A 214 -8.92 12.74 3.80
C TYR A 214 -7.67 11.95 4.14
N ILE A 215 -6.52 12.35 3.60
CA ILE A 215 -5.23 11.73 3.91
C ILE A 215 -4.33 12.79 4.53
N ASP A 216 -3.75 12.49 5.68
CA ASP A 216 -2.63 13.22 6.24
C ASP A 216 -1.37 12.38 5.98
N HIS A 217 -0.42 12.94 5.25
CA HIS A 217 0.88 12.31 4.96
C HIS A 217 2.06 13.12 5.52
N GLY A 218 1.84 13.87 6.61
CA GLY A 218 2.86 14.64 7.34
C GLY A 218 2.63 16.15 7.37
N ASP A 219 1.81 16.68 6.46
CA ASP A 219 1.53 18.12 6.31
C ASP A 219 0.12 18.52 6.78
N GLY A 220 -0.62 17.60 7.42
CA GLY A 220 -2.01 17.78 7.79
C GLY A 220 -2.98 17.12 6.80
N ALA A 221 -4.21 16.89 7.26
CA ALA A 221 -5.24 16.23 6.46
C ALA A 221 -5.63 17.02 5.20
N GLU A 222 -5.41 16.43 4.02
CA GLU A 222 -5.86 16.91 2.71
C GLU A 222 -7.09 16.13 2.24
N TYR A 223 -8.02 16.79 1.57
CA TYR A 223 -9.15 16.12 0.93
C TYR A 223 -8.75 15.45 -0.39
N PHE A 224 -8.70 14.11 -0.38
CA PHE A 224 -8.32 13.31 -1.55
C PHE A 224 -9.50 12.99 -2.50
N GLY A 225 -10.74 13.19 -2.04
CA GLY A 225 -11.93 13.12 -2.88
C GLY A 225 -13.02 12.18 -2.37
N LEU A 226 -14.00 11.94 -3.25
CA LEU A 226 -15.08 10.98 -3.01
C LEU A 226 -14.65 9.58 -3.49
N TYR A 227 -14.68 8.63 -2.58
CA TYR A 227 -14.34 7.22 -2.80
C TYR A 227 -15.57 6.34 -2.62
N THR A 228 -15.53 5.17 -3.24
CA THR A 228 -16.48 4.08 -2.97
C THR A 228 -15.80 3.09 -2.04
N LEU A 229 -16.31 2.96 -0.82
CA LEU A 229 -15.94 1.90 0.09
C LEU A 229 -16.61 0.61 -0.39
N VAL A 230 -15.86 -0.47 -0.49
CA VAL A 230 -16.30 -1.77 -0.98
C VAL A 230 -15.95 -2.82 0.05
N GLN A 231 -16.93 -3.65 0.42
CA GLN A 231 -16.71 -4.82 1.26
C GLN A 231 -15.83 -5.84 0.52
N GLU A 232 -14.82 -6.36 1.20
CA GLU A 232 -14.11 -7.56 0.73
C GLU A 232 -14.81 -8.80 1.33
N LEU A 233 -15.13 -9.78 0.47
CA LEU A 233 -15.64 -11.06 0.94
C LEU A 233 -14.42 -11.89 1.34
N ASP A 234 -14.28 -12.20 2.63
CA ASP A 234 -13.31 -13.21 3.06
C ASP A 234 -13.67 -14.52 2.37
N GLU A 235 -12.80 -15.05 1.50
CA GLU A 235 -13.02 -16.33 0.81
C GLU A 235 -12.96 -17.55 1.75
N ASN A 236 -12.87 -17.33 3.06
CA ASN A 236 -12.80 -18.38 4.06
C ASN A 236 -14.19 -18.64 4.68
N VAL A 237 -15.02 -19.40 3.94
CA VAL A 237 -16.16 -20.15 4.48
C VAL A 237 -15.81 -21.64 4.55
#